data_AF-A0A7S3EZY9-F1
#
_entry.id   AF-A0A7S3EZY9-F1
#
_cell.length_a   1.000
_cell.length_b   1.000
_cell.length_c   1.000
_cell.angle_alpha   90.00
_cell.angle_beta   90.00
_cell.angle_gamma   90.00
#
_symmetry.space_group_name_H-M   'P 1'
#
loop_
_entity.id
_entity.type
_entity.pdbx_description
1 polymer ?
#
loop_
_entity_poly.entity_id
_entity_poly.type
_entity_poly.pdbx_seq_one_letter_code
_entity_poly.pdbx_strand_id
1 'polypeptide(L)'
;ARCATPDRPKPFSDLWRRPLIPRPGWLMSGKNKKQKLAPGGDAERLNKQCLAIVKQLQRNPQAQWFLEPVDWKALKLHQYPKMIKTPMDLGTVEKKLADGKYDTTDDFRRDVDQIWQNAHIFNQDGSDIYDSATLLQNVFAEKMKDVDPGGPLKEGGGSSGGGGGMTAEELATCKDWLKTLKKHKDAYMFLEPVNWKALNIPDYPTIIKRPMDLGTVSKRLESGQYSNVNSMYSDVDLVWSNAMAYNQDESDIYIIARDLKALNDKKMQPMLGSARSGSDEPKELTFDMKRELNENSNQLSSKDLYGMVGIVEESCKAAIDQSNPAEVEIDIDSLDLQTFLKLKKYVEDCIKRANKKKQQ
;
A
#
# COMPACT_ATOMS: atom_id res chain seq x y z
N ALA A 1 -36.90 44.82 -48.54
CA ALA A 1 -37.16 43.54 -47.86
C ALA A 1 -36.27 43.44 -46.63
N ARG A 2 -36.91 43.29 -45.46
CA ARG A 2 -36.44 42.86 -44.13
C ARG A 2 -35.20 43.54 -43.52
N CYS A 3 -35.50 44.53 -42.69
CA CYS A 3 -34.64 45.15 -41.68
C CYS A 3 -34.34 44.20 -40.50
N ALA A 4 -33.14 44.38 -39.95
CA ALA A 4 -32.59 43.70 -38.78
C ALA A 4 -33.34 44.06 -37.48
N THR A 5 -33.37 43.09 -36.57
CA THR A 5 -34.04 43.12 -35.25
C THR A 5 -33.25 43.93 -34.21
N PRO A 6 -33.94 44.49 -33.18
CA PRO A 6 -33.37 45.47 -32.28
C PRO A 6 -32.86 44.91 -30.95
N ASP A 7 -31.95 45.70 -30.39
CA ASP A 7 -31.29 45.62 -29.09
C ASP A 7 -32.16 46.18 -27.94
N ARG A 8 -31.96 45.67 -26.71
CA ARG A 8 -32.18 46.27 -25.35
C ARG A 8 -32.45 45.20 -24.27
N PRO A 9 -32.31 45.50 -22.96
CA PRO A 9 -31.23 46.20 -22.24
C PRO A 9 -30.84 45.47 -20.90
N LYS A 10 -29.78 45.93 -20.22
CA LYS A 10 -29.53 45.76 -18.76
C LYS A 10 -30.10 47.00 -18.00
N PRO A 11 -29.99 47.19 -16.66
CA PRO A 11 -29.95 46.35 -15.43
C PRO A 11 -30.91 46.90 -14.31
N PHE A 12 -30.85 46.40 -13.07
CA PHE A 12 -31.14 47.10 -11.77
C PHE A 12 -30.90 46.09 -10.62
N SER A 13 -30.37 46.35 -9.40
CA SER A 13 -29.66 47.46 -8.76
C SER A 13 -29.32 47.06 -7.31
N ASP A 14 -28.09 47.37 -6.86
CA ASP A 14 -27.70 48.07 -5.61
C ASP A 14 -28.21 47.70 -4.21
N LEU A 15 -27.26 47.63 -3.26
CA LEU A 15 -27.31 48.34 -1.96
C LEU A 15 -25.89 48.65 -1.38
N TRP A 16 -25.46 49.91 -1.56
CA TRP A 16 -24.73 50.84 -0.65
C TRP A 16 -23.22 50.78 -0.31
N ARG A 17 -22.69 52.01 -0.06
CA ARG A 17 -21.30 52.53 -0.08
C ARG A 17 -20.68 52.77 1.33
N ARG A 18 -19.35 52.57 1.43
CA ARG A 18 -18.22 53.32 2.12
C ARG A 18 -18.46 54.18 3.41
N PRO A 19 -17.46 54.32 4.33
CA PRO A 19 -16.31 55.25 4.15
C PRO A 19 -14.95 54.91 4.87
N LEU A 20 -13.93 55.75 4.66
CA LEU A 20 -12.58 55.74 5.27
C LEU A 20 -12.34 56.97 6.18
N ILE A 21 -11.31 56.88 7.07
CA ILE A 21 -10.49 57.92 7.78
C ILE A 21 -10.93 58.29 9.24
N PRO A 22 -10.05 58.62 10.26
CA PRO A 22 -8.57 58.81 10.34
C PRO A 22 -7.79 58.05 11.46
N ARG A 23 -6.44 58.16 11.47
CA ARG A 23 -5.53 57.86 12.62
C ARG A 23 -5.54 59.00 13.67
N PRO A 24 -5.28 58.72 14.96
CA PRO A 24 -3.98 59.07 15.58
C PRO A 24 -3.43 58.02 16.59
N GLY A 25 -2.13 58.07 16.88
CA GLY A 25 -1.40 57.04 17.63
C GLY A 25 -1.43 57.13 19.17
N TRP A 26 -0.84 56.11 19.82
CA TRP A 26 0.09 56.13 20.97
C TRP A 26 0.39 54.66 21.41
N LEU A 27 1.41 54.51 22.25
CA LEU A 27 2.29 53.35 22.50
C LEU A 27 1.83 52.38 23.63
N MET A 28 2.40 51.17 23.62
CA MET A 28 2.56 50.14 24.70
C MET A 28 1.39 49.24 25.14
N SER A 29 1.58 47.93 24.89
CA SER A 29 1.83 46.88 25.90
C SER A 29 1.04 45.59 25.67
N GLY A 30 1.73 44.48 25.88
CA GLY A 30 1.44 43.16 25.32
C GLY A 30 0.15 42.49 25.79
N LYS A 31 -0.27 41.51 25.00
CA LYS A 31 -1.12 40.37 25.39
C LYS A 31 -0.97 39.27 24.33
N ASN A 32 -0.61 38.09 24.81
CA ASN A 32 -0.45 36.83 24.07
C ASN A 32 -1.51 36.65 22.96
N LYS A 33 -1.05 36.62 21.71
CA LYS A 33 -1.85 36.07 20.61
C LYS A 33 -1.68 34.55 20.64
N LYS A 34 -2.75 33.83 21.01
CA LYS A 34 -2.97 32.47 20.49
C LYS A 34 -2.81 32.56 18.97
N GLN A 35 -1.74 31.98 18.43
CA GLN A 35 -1.60 31.76 17.00
C GLN A 35 -2.82 30.94 16.55
N LYS A 36 -3.61 31.49 15.64
CA LYS A 36 -4.58 30.70 14.89
C LYS A 36 -3.77 29.69 14.08
N LEU A 37 -3.89 28.41 14.41
CA LEU A 37 -3.43 27.31 13.56
C LEU A 37 -4.10 27.45 12.19
N ALA A 38 -3.30 27.38 11.13
CA ALA A 38 -3.77 27.42 9.75
C ALA A 38 -4.62 26.18 9.43
N PRO A 39 -5.58 26.27 8.49
CA PRO A 39 -6.38 25.12 8.09
C PRO A 39 -5.56 24.20 7.16
N GLY A 40 -5.24 23.01 7.65
CA GLY A 40 -4.75 21.87 6.87
C GLY A 40 -3.35 21.40 7.26
N GLY A 41 -3.27 20.25 7.95
CA GLY A 41 -2.02 19.58 8.24
C GLY A 41 -1.33 19.03 6.99
N ASP A 42 -0.07 18.59 7.15
CA ASP A 42 0.72 18.01 6.07
C ASP A 42 0.01 16.83 5.39
N ALA A 43 -0.74 16.03 6.15
CA ALA A 43 -1.52 14.91 5.63
C ALA A 43 -2.67 15.36 4.71
N GLU A 44 -3.39 16.41 5.06
CA GLU A 44 -4.46 16.95 4.21
C GLU A 44 -3.87 17.51 2.90
N ARG A 45 -2.69 18.14 2.96
CA ARG A 45 -1.97 18.63 1.78
C ARG A 45 -1.56 17.47 0.87
N LEU A 46 -0.93 16.43 1.41
CA LEU A 46 -0.48 15.26 0.66
C LEU A 46 -1.66 14.51 0.04
N ASN A 47 -2.75 14.33 0.78
CA ASN A 47 -3.96 13.70 0.26
C ASN A 47 -4.54 14.46 -0.93
N LYS A 48 -4.57 15.81 -0.86
CA LYS A 48 -4.97 16.66 -1.99
C LYS A 48 -4.03 16.52 -3.19
N GLN A 49 -2.72 16.40 -2.97
CA GLN A 49 -1.74 16.19 -4.05
C GLN A 49 -1.94 14.83 -4.73
N CYS A 50 -2.05 13.74 -3.96
CA CYS A 50 -2.32 12.40 -4.49
C CYS A 50 -3.63 12.37 -5.30
N LEU A 51 -4.70 13.00 -4.78
CA LEU A 51 -5.98 13.07 -5.48
C LEU A 51 -5.85 13.85 -6.81
N ALA A 52 -5.11 14.96 -6.81
CA ALA A 52 -4.87 15.74 -8.02
C ALA A 52 -4.08 14.94 -9.07
N ILE A 53 -3.16 14.07 -8.65
CA ILE A 53 -2.42 13.17 -9.56
C ILE A 53 -3.37 12.14 -10.18
N VAL A 54 -4.19 11.45 -9.37
CA VAL A 54 -5.18 10.49 -9.89
C VAL A 54 -6.13 11.14 -10.90
N LYS A 55 -6.64 12.34 -10.58
CA LYS A 55 -7.52 13.10 -11.49
C LYS A 55 -6.83 13.48 -12.79
N GLN A 56 -5.52 13.73 -12.78
CA GLN A 56 -4.77 14.01 -14.00
C GLN A 56 -4.54 12.74 -14.82
N LEU A 57 -4.24 11.61 -14.17
CA LEU A 57 -4.12 10.32 -14.85
C LEU A 57 -5.43 9.93 -15.52
N GLN A 58 -6.57 10.01 -14.82
CA GLN A 58 -7.90 9.69 -15.37
C GLN A 58 -8.29 10.55 -16.58
N ARG A 59 -7.78 11.79 -16.68
CA ARG A 59 -8.03 12.69 -17.82
C ARG A 59 -7.12 12.41 -19.01
N ASN A 60 -6.05 11.63 -18.84
CA ASN A 60 -5.17 11.27 -19.93
C ASN A 60 -5.91 10.32 -20.90
N PRO A 61 -5.94 10.58 -22.22
CA PRO A 61 -6.60 9.69 -23.18
C PRO A 61 -6.10 8.25 -23.14
N GLN A 62 -4.83 8.03 -22.79
CA GLN A 62 -4.25 6.68 -22.65
C GLN A 62 -4.79 5.93 -21.43
N ALA A 63 -5.49 6.60 -20.51
CA ALA A 63 -6.03 6.00 -19.30
C ALA A 63 -7.34 5.25 -19.50
N GLN A 64 -7.94 5.29 -20.70
CA GLN A 64 -9.27 4.71 -20.97
C GLN A 64 -9.42 3.23 -20.52
N TRP A 65 -8.34 2.45 -20.56
CA TRP A 65 -8.32 1.04 -20.16
C TRP A 65 -8.24 0.79 -18.65
N PHE A 66 -7.93 1.83 -17.88
CA PHE A 66 -7.56 1.74 -16.46
C PHE A 66 -8.46 2.57 -15.55
N LEU A 67 -9.56 3.12 -16.09
CA LEU A 67 -10.47 3.96 -15.31
C LEU A 67 -11.30 3.15 -14.31
N GLU A 68 -11.67 1.94 -14.69
CA GLU A 68 -12.60 1.07 -13.96
C GLU A 68 -12.01 -0.34 -13.82
N PRO A 69 -12.51 -1.15 -12.86
CA PRO A 69 -12.11 -2.54 -12.75
C PRO A 69 -12.35 -3.30 -14.06
N VAL A 70 -11.40 -4.15 -14.44
CA VAL A 70 -11.54 -4.97 -15.64
C VAL A 70 -12.72 -5.95 -15.48
N ASP A 71 -13.79 -5.73 -16.25
CA ASP A 71 -14.89 -6.69 -16.37
C ASP A 71 -14.49 -7.87 -17.26
N TRP A 72 -13.65 -8.73 -16.70
CA TRP A 72 -13.15 -9.91 -17.37
C TRP A 72 -14.25 -10.90 -17.75
N LYS A 73 -15.44 -10.84 -17.13
CA LYS A 73 -16.59 -11.68 -17.52
C LYS A 73 -17.20 -11.17 -18.81
N ALA A 74 -17.52 -9.88 -18.90
CA ALA A 74 -18.08 -9.26 -20.10
C ALA A 74 -17.10 -9.36 -21.28
N LEU A 75 -15.80 -9.17 -21.03
CA LEU A 75 -14.74 -9.29 -22.04
C LEU A 75 -14.35 -10.75 -22.35
N LYS A 76 -14.96 -11.74 -21.67
CA LYS A 76 -14.66 -13.17 -21.81
C LYS A 76 -13.18 -13.51 -21.59
N LEU A 77 -12.51 -12.74 -20.75
CA LEU A 77 -11.12 -12.92 -20.36
C LEU A 77 -11.02 -13.95 -19.22
N HIS A 78 -11.37 -15.20 -19.49
CA HIS A 78 -11.41 -16.27 -18.47
C HIS A 78 -10.08 -16.49 -17.73
N GLN A 79 -8.96 -16.09 -18.35
CA GLN A 79 -7.63 -16.20 -17.76
C GLN A 79 -7.28 -15.02 -16.86
N TYR A 80 -7.94 -13.87 -16.99
CA TYR A 80 -7.64 -12.67 -16.22
C TYR A 80 -7.66 -12.90 -14.70
N PRO A 81 -8.70 -13.47 -14.06
CA PRO A 81 -8.69 -13.71 -12.61
C PRO A 81 -7.69 -14.79 -12.18
N LYS A 82 -7.18 -15.60 -13.11
CA LYS A 82 -6.10 -16.55 -12.84
C LYS A 82 -4.76 -15.82 -12.82
N MET A 83 -4.52 -14.96 -13.80
CA MET A 83 -3.28 -14.22 -13.99
C MET A 83 -3.14 -13.01 -13.06
N ILE A 84 -4.21 -12.27 -12.83
CA ILE A 84 -4.26 -11.04 -12.03
C ILE A 84 -4.97 -11.33 -10.71
N LYS A 85 -4.25 -11.27 -9.60
CA LYS A 85 -4.80 -11.54 -8.24
C LYS A 85 -5.16 -10.27 -7.47
N THR A 86 -4.44 -9.20 -7.73
CA THR A 86 -4.64 -7.90 -7.12
C THR A 86 -5.11 -6.93 -8.21
N PRO A 87 -6.34 -7.10 -8.73
CA PRO A 87 -6.88 -6.15 -9.70
C PRO A 87 -6.90 -4.76 -9.08
N MET A 88 -6.54 -3.76 -9.87
CA MET A 88 -6.51 -2.37 -9.46
C MET A 88 -6.76 -1.50 -10.69
N ASP A 89 -7.39 -0.36 -10.45
CA ASP A 89 -7.77 0.63 -11.46
C ASP A 89 -7.82 2.01 -10.80
N LEU A 90 -7.81 3.06 -11.62
CA LEU A 90 -7.74 4.45 -11.15
C LEU A 90 -9.00 4.86 -10.36
N GLY A 91 -10.17 4.30 -10.67
CA GLY A 91 -11.41 4.55 -9.93
C GLY A 91 -11.34 3.97 -8.52
N THR A 92 -10.86 2.73 -8.38
CA THR A 92 -10.63 2.08 -7.09
C THR A 92 -9.58 2.83 -6.26
N VAL A 93 -8.46 3.25 -6.86
CA VAL A 93 -7.44 4.06 -6.16
C VAL A 93 -8.02 5.37 -5.66
N GLU A 94 -8.79 6.08 -6.50
CA GLU A 94 -9.45 7.32 -6.09
C GLU A 94 -10.37 7.10 -4.89
N LYS A 95 -11.20 6.05 -4.94
CA LYS A 95 -12.11 5.69 -3.86
C LYS A 95 -11.34 5.37 -2.58
N LYS A 96 -10.30 4.54 -2.65
CA LYS A 96 -9.44 4.21 -1.50
C LYS A 96 -8.82 5.46 -0.89
N LEU A 97 -8.39 6.42 -1.71
CA LEU A 97 -7.84 7.68 -1.23
C LEU A 97 -8.90 8.53 -0.52
N ALA A 98 -10.09 8.65 -1.11
CA ALA A 98 -11.22 9.39 -0.52
C ALA A 98 -11.71 8.77 0.80
N ASP A 99 -11.70 7.43 0.88
CA ASP A 99 -12.10 6.66 2.05
C ASP A 99 -11.00 6.60 3.13
N GLY A 100 -9.86 7.26 2.92
CA GLY A 100 -8.72 7.22 3.84
C GLY A 100 -8.21 5.79 4.04
N LYS A 101 -8.00 5.03 2.98
CA LYS A 101 -7.46 3.66 3.04
C LYS A 101 -5.95 3.59 2.90
N TYR A 102 -5.30 4.71 2.66
CA TYR A 102 -3.84 4.81 2.61
C TYR A 102 -3.34 5.52 3.86
N ASP A 103 -2.35 4.93 4.52
CA ASP A 103 -1.70 5.54 5.69
C ASP A 103 -0.57 6.47 5.23
N THR A 104 0.11 6.11 4.14
CA THR A 104 1.22 6.87 3.57
C THR A 104 1.06 7.07 2.07
N THR A 105 1.77 8.07 1.52
CA THR A 105 1.86 8.27 0.06
C THR A 105 2.51 7.08 -0.66
N ASP A 106 3.27 6.22 0.03
CA ASP A 106 3.85 5.00 -0.57
C ASP A 106 2.80 3.88 -0.73
N ASP A 107 1.83 3.76 0.19
CA ASP A 107 0.71 2.81 0.03
C ASP A 107 -0.15 3.18 -1.18
N PHE A 108 -0.43 4.48 -1.32
CA PHE A 108 -1.07 5.05 -2.51
C PHE A 108 -0.25 4.74 -3.78
N ARG A 109 1.06 4.99 -3.74
CA ARG A 109 1.96 4.76 -4.88
C ARG A 109 1.95 3.29 -5.34
N ARG A 110 2.01 2.34 -4.40
CA ARG A 110 2.03 0.91 -4.70
C ARG A 110 0.78 0.45 -5.44
N ASP A 111 -0.39 0.95 -5.05
CA ASP A 111 -1.64 0.62 -5.75
C ASP A 111 -1.67 1.20 -7.16
N VAL A 112 -1.22 2.45 -7.37
CA VAL A 112 -1.12 3.01 -8.71
C VAL A 112 -0.14 2.21 -9.57
N ASP A 113 1.03 1.86 -9.02
CA ASP A 113 2.02 1.01 -9.71
C ASP A 113 1.46 -0.39 -10.05
N GLN A 114 0.55 -0.94 -9.24
CA GLN A 114 -0.09 -2.24 -9.48
C GLN A 114 -0.97 -2.22 -10.74
N ILE A 115 -1.60 -1.09 -11.07
CA ILE A 115 -2.40 -0.92 -12.29
C ILE A 115 -1.53 -1.23 -13.52
N TRP A 116 -0.36 -0.60 -13.59
CA TRP A 116 0.56 -0.74 -14.73
C TRP A 116 1.19 -2.13 -14.76
N GLN A 117 1.58 -2.66 -13.61
CA GLN A 117 2.12 -4.02 -13.50
C GLN A 117 1.12 -5.07 -13.98
N ASN A 118 -0.14 -4.97 -13.57
CA ASN A 118 -1.20 -5.87 -14.04
C ASN A 118 -1.38 -5.78 -15.56
N ALA A 119 -1.33 -4.57 -16.11
CA ALA A 119 -1.41 -4.37 -17.54
C ALA A 119 -0.24 -5.05 -18.28
N HIS A 120 1.00 -4.90 -17.79
CA HIS A 120 2.17 -5.55 -18.38
C HIS A 120 2.19 -7.07 -18.23
N ILE A 121 1.58 -7.59 -17.16
CA ILE A 121 1.42 -9.03 -16.94
C ILE A 121 0.45 -9.62 -17.96
N PHE A 122 -0.73 -9.00 -18.13
CA PHE A 122 -1.81 -9.60 -18.89
C PHE A 122 -1.68 -9.34 -20.41
N ASN A 123 -1.17 -8.18 -20.79
CA ASN A 123 -1.16 -7.74 -22.18
C ASN A 123 0.18 -8.01 -22.87
N GLN A 124 0.14 -8.21 -24.19
CA GLN A 124 1.33 -8.42 -24.99
C GLN A 124 2.19 -7.16 -25.06
N ASP A 125 3.51 -7.33 -25.06
CA ASP A 125 4.47 -6.25 -25.25
C ASP A 125 4.27 -5.58 -26.63
N GLY A 126 4.29 -4.25 -26.67
CA GLY A 126 3.97 -3.44 -27.85
C GLY A 126 2.49 -3.42 -28.24
N SER A 127 1.58 -3.95 -27.42
CA SER A 127 0.14 -3.71 -27.59
C SER A 127 -0.26 -2.32 -27.07
N ASP A 128 -1.32 -1.73 -27.61
CA ASP A 128 -1.80 -0.40 -27.20
C ASP A 128 -1.99 -0.27 -25.68
N ILE A 129 -2.50 -1.32 -25.02
CA ILE A 129 -2.72 -1.32 -23.55
C ILE A 129 -1.40 -1.38 -22.80
N TYR A 130 -0.44 -2.17 -23.27
CA TYR A 130 0.89 -2.27 -22.68
C TYR A 130 1.64 -0.93 -22.82
N ASP A 131 1.61 -0.33 -24.00
CA ASP A 131 2.27 0.95 -24.26
C ASP A 131 1.60 2.09 -23.48
N SER A 132 0.26 2.08 -23.39
CA SER A 132 -0.49 3.01 -22.53
C SER A 132 -0.08 2.89 -21.06
N ALA A 133 0.07 1.66 -20.55
CA ALA A 133 0.51 1.43 -19.16
C ALA A 133 1.94 1.96 -18.92
N THR A 134 2.87 1.70 -19.86
CA THR A 134 4.25 2.23 -19.79
C THR A 134 4.24 3.77 -19.74
N LEU A 135 3.45 4.40 -20.61
CA LEU A 135 3.35 5.85 -20.68
C LEU A 135 2.79 6.43 -19.37
N LEU A 136 1.70 5.87 -18.86
CA LEU A 136 1.08 6.36 -17.63
C LEU A 136 1.92 6.10 -16.39
N GLN A 137 2.66 4.99 -16.35
CA GLN A 137 3.65 4.74 -15.31
C GLN A 137 4.71 5.84 -15.26
N ASN A 138 5.24 6.26 -16.42
CA ASN A 138 6.21 7.35 -16.50
C ASN A 138 5.60 8.70 -16.10
N VAL A 139 4.39 9.02 -16.59
CA VAL A 139 3.67 10.24 -16.20
C VAL A 139 3.44 10.29 -14.69
N PHE A 140 3.04 9.15 -14.10
CA PHE A 140 2.84 9.03 -12.67
C PHE A 140 4.15 9.21 -11.89
N ALA A 141 5.23 8.54 -12.30
CA ALA A 141 6.54 8.64 -11.67
C ALA A 141 7.08 10.08 -11.67
N GLU A 142 6.93 10.82 -12.77
CA GLU A 142 7.32 12.23 -12.84
C GLU A 142 6.52 13.11 -11.86
N LYS A 143 5.22 12.89 -11.73
CA LYS A 143 4.37 13.66 -10.81
C LYS A 143 4.62 13.34 -9.34
N MET A 144 5.03 12.11 -9.04
CA MET A 144 5.34 11.70 -7.67
C MET A 144 6.63 12.31 -7.13
N LYS A 145 7.51 12.89 -7.97
CA LYS A 145 8.75 13.54 -7.52
C LYS A 145 8.51 14.72 -6.56
N ASP A 146 7.38 15.43 -6.73
CA ASP A 146 7.02 16.58 -5.92
C ASP A 146 6.17 16.22 -4.68
N VAL A 147 5.83 14.93 -4.52
CA VAL A 147 5.07 14.42 -3.39
C VAL A 147 6.05 13.82 -2.39
N ASP A 148 5.92 14.19 -1.12
CA ASP A 148 6.76 13.64 -0.06
C ASP A 148 6.68 12.10 -0.06
N PRO A 149 7.77 11.40 -0.37
CA PRO A 149 7.78 9.95 -0.37
C PRO A 149 7.45 9.45 1.05
N GLY A 150 6.37 8.68 1.17
CA GLY A 150 5.85 8.10 2.42
C GLY A 150 5.43 9.09 3.49
N GLY A 151 5.15 10.35 3.12
CA GLY A 151 4.45 11.27 4.00
C GLY A 151 3.07 10.74 4.42
N PRO A 152 2.57 11.07 5.63
CA PRO A 152 1.33 10.53 6.15
C PRO A 152 0.13 11.06 5.35
N LEU A 153 -0.87 10.21 5.09
CA LEU A 153 -2.14 10.58 4.47
C LEU A 153 -3.31 10.62 5.46
N LYS A 154 -3.06 10.30 6.74
CA LYS A 154 -4.03 10.40 7.85
C LYS A 154 -3.47 11.22 9.01
N GLU A 155 -4.31 12.04 9.62
CA GLU A 155 -3.97 12.70 10.88
C GLU A 155 -4.23 11.72 12.05
N GLY A 156 -3.23 11.49 12.91
CA GLY A 156 -3.46 10.89 14.24
C GLY A 156 -3.21 9.38 14.43
N GLY A 157 -2.35 8.73 13.64
CA GLY A 157 -1.82 7.40 13.99
C GLY A 157 -0.39 7.51 14.48
N GLY A 158 -0.17 7.56 15.79
CA GLY A 158 1.17 7.55 16.37
C GLY A 158 1.90 6.24 16.08
N SER A 159 2.74 6.25 15.03
CA SER A 159 3.99 5.51 15.05
C SER A 159 5.13 6.51 14.85
N SER A 160 5.94 6.62 15.91
CA SER A 160 7.22 7.32 15.92
C SER A 160 8.13 6.78 14.81
N GLY A 161 8.28 7.56 13.75
CA GLY A 161 9.28 7.35 12.70
C GLY A 161 9.24 8.54 11.76
N GLY A 162 10.15 9.50 11.97
CA GLY A 162 10.12 10.86 11.40
C GLY A 162 9.70 10.95 9.93
N GLY A 163 8.67 11.77 9.68
CA GLY A 163 8.24 12.21 8.35
C GLY A 163 9.20 13.23 7.74
N GLY A 164 10.45 12.83 7.58
CA GLY A 164 11.33 13.33 6.54
C GLY A 164 11.84 12.10 5.82
N GLY A 165 11.87 12.13 4.49
CA GLY A 165 12.49 11.07 3.69
C GLY A 165 13.85 10.63 4.28
N MET A 166 14.32 9.42 3.94
CA MET A 166 15.61 8.89 4.41
C MET A 166 16.65 10.00 4.57
N THR A 167 17.24 10.11 5.75
CA THR A 167 18.36 11.02 5.97
C THR A 167 19.46 10.75 4.95
N ALA A 168 20.30 11.74 4.64
CA ALA A 168 21.41 11.53 3.71
C ALA A 168 22.32 10.37 4.16
N GLU A 169 22.47 10.16 5.47
CA GLU A 169 23.20 9.04 6.06
C GLU A 169 22.49 7.70 5.85
N GLU A 170 21.19 7.60 6.11
CA GLU A 170 20.40 6.39 5.84
C GLU A 170 20.41 6.05 4.35
N LEU A 171 20.25 7.05 3.48
CA LEU A 171 20.30 6.87 2.02
C LEU A 171 21.67 6.36 1.57
N ALA A 172 22.76 6.95 2.07
CA ALA A 172 24.12 6.49 1.77
C ALA A 172 24.33 5.05 2.25
N THR A 173 23.90 4.74 3.46
CA THR A 173 24.03 3.41 4.04
C THR A 173 23.20 2.36 3.27
N CYS A 174 21.97 2.70 2.87
CA CYS A 174 21.12 1.85 2.04
C CYS A 174 21.76 1.59 0.67
N LYS A 175 22.35 2.62 0.05
CA LYS A 175 23.05 2.49 -1.24
C LYS A 175 24.26 1.57 -1.13
N ASP A 176 25.09 1.71 -0.10
CA ASP A 176 26.26 0.86 0.11
C ASP A 176 25.88 -0.57 0.48
N TRP A 177 24.83 -0.76 1.28
CA TRP A 177 24.26 -2.06 1.57
C TRP A 177 23.77 -2.74 0.29
N LEU A 178 22.92 -2.08 -0.50
CA LEU A 178 22.37 -2.64 -1.73
C LEU A 178 23.47 -2.96 -2.75
N LYS A 179 24.48 -2.09 -2.86
CA LYS A 179 25.66 -2.32 -3.72
C LYS A 179 26.43 -3.57 -3.27
N THR A 180 26.57 -3.79 -1.96
CA THR A 180 27.21 -5.00 -1.41
C THR A 180 26.37 -6.24 -1.68
N LEU A 181 25.06 -6.16 -1.48
CA LEU A 181 24.11 -7.24 -1.73
C LEU A 181 24.13 -7.66 -3.21
N LYS A 182 24.07 -6.71 -4.14
CA LYS A 182 24.13 -6.98 -5.59
C LYS A 182 25.44 -7.63 -6.06
N LYS A 183 26.52 -7.50 -5.26
CA LYS A 183 27.81 -8.15 -5.53
C LYS A 183 27.94 -9.53 -4.89
N HIS A 184 27.00 -9.95 -4.05
CA HIS A 184 27.02 -11.28 -3.47
C HIS A 184 26.99 -12.32 -4.59
N LYS A 185 27.80 -13.38 -4.46
CA LYS A 185 27.95 -14.42 -5.50
C LYS A 185 26.62 -15.05 -5.91
N ASP A 186 25.68 -15.13 -4.98
CA ASP A 186 24.37 -15.76 -5.19
C ASP A 186 23.28 -14.75 -5.57
N ALA A 187 23.59 -13.46 -5.67
CA ALA A 187 22.60 -12.43 -6.00
C ALA A 187 22.26 -12.36 -7.50
N TYR A 188 23.06 -12.98 -8.38
CA TYR A 188 23.00 -12.76 -9.83
C TYR A 188 21.63 -13.02 -10.45
N MET A 189 20.88 -14.01 -9.93
CA MET A 189 19.54 -14.38 -10.42
C MET A 189 18.41 -13.42 -9.98
N PHE A 190 18.73 -12.45 -9.12
CA PHE A 190 17.77 -11.47 -8.57
C PHE A 190 18.08 -10.03 -9.00
N LEU A 191 19.05 -9.84 -9.90
CA LEU A 191 19.50 -8.51 -10.31
C LEU A 191 18.57 -7.83 -11.31
N GLU A 192 17.83 -8.62 -12.08
CA GLU A 192 16.94 -8.15 -13.13
C GLU A 192 15.55 -8.78 -12.99
N PRO A 193 14.50 -8.16 -13.53
CA PRO A 193 13.17 -8.76 -13.54
C PRO A 193 13.18 -10.16 -14.15
N VAL A 194 12.42 -11.08 -13.56
CA VAL A 194 12.28 -12.44 -14.09
C VAL A 194 11.68 -12.38 -15.49
N ASN A 195 12.48 -12.73 -16.50
CA ASN A 195 12.02 -12.85 -17.88
C ASN A 195 11.33 -14.20 -18.08
N TRP A 196 10.13 -14.30 -17.53
CA TRP A 196 9.34 -15.53 -17.53
C TRP A 196 9.00 -16.05 -18.93
N LYS A 197 8.98 -15.17 -19.94
CA LYS A 197 8.82 -15.55 -21.36
C LYS A 197 10.06 -16.27 -21.87
N ALA A 198 11.25 -15.69 -21.67
CA ALA A 198 12.51 -16.30 -22.11
C ALA A 198 12.82 -17.61 -21.37
N LEU A 199 12.40 -17.72 -20.12
CA LEU A 199 12.53 -18.92 -19.29
C LEU A 199 11.43 -19.97 -19.55
N ASN A 200 10.45 -19.67 -20.41
CA ASN A 200 9.30 -20.52 -20.72
C ASN A 200 8.52 -20.97 -19.47
N ILE A 201 8.29 -20.02 -18.54
CA ILE A 201 7.51 -20.20 -17.32
C ILE A 201 6.28 -19.27 -17.33
N PRO A 202 5.29 -19.55 -18.19
CA PRO A 202 4.16 -18.65 -18.43
C PRO A 202 3.22 -18.45 -17.23
N ASP A 203 3.35 -19.29 -16.21
CA ASP A 203 2.57 -19.21 -14.97
C ASP A 203 3.19 -18.26 -13.93
N TYR A 204 4.45 -17.80 -14.11
CA TYR A 204 5.13 -16.90 -13.19
C TYR A 204 4.30 -15.65 -12.82
N PRO A 205 3.81 -14.84 -13.77
CA PRO A 205 3.03 -13.66 -13.40
C PRO A 205 1.64 -14.02 -12.84
N THR A 206 1.22 -15.29 -12.98
CA THR A 206 -0.03 -15.81 -12.41
C THR A 206 0.13 -16.27 -10.96
N ILE A 207 1.36 -16.45 -10.50
CA ILE A 207 1.71 -16.81 -9.12
C ILE A 207 2.27 -15.58 -8.41
N ILE A 208 3.24 -14.90 -9.02
CA ILE A 208 3.92 -13.72 -8.49
C ILE A 208 3.24 -12.42 -8.95
N LYS A 209 2.70 -11.67 -7.99
CA LYS A 209 1.76 -10.56 -8.23
C LYS A 209 2.38 -9.19 -8.22
N ARG A 210 3.48 -9.07 -7.49
CA ARG A 210 4.30 -7.87 -7.45
C ARG A 210 5.73 -8.31 -7.74
N PRO A 211 6.09 -8.49 -9.02
CA PRO A 211 7.46 -8.79 -9.39
C PRO A 211 8.39 -7.72 -8.82
N MET A 212 9.53 -8.14 -8.29
CA MET A 212 10.55 -7.24 -7.77
C MET A 212 11.92 -7.87 -7.97
N ASP A 213 12.90 -7.02 -8.21
CA ASP A 213 14.30 -7.39 -8.42
C ASP A 213 15.21 -6.29 -7.86
N LEU A 214 16.46 -6.63 -7.55
CA LEU A 214 17.42 -5.72 -6.95
C LEU A 214 17.82 -4.57 -7.89
N GLY A 215 17.69 -4.74 -9.21
CA GLY A 215 17.89 -3.69 -10.20
C GLY A 215 16.82 -2.60 -10.07
N THR A 216 15.55 -3.01 -10.00
CA THR A 216 14.41 -2.13 -9.77
C THR A 216 14.51 -1.43 -8.41
N VAL A 217 14.87 -2.15 -7.33
CA VAL A 217 15.12 -1.53 -6.02
C VAL A 217 16.23 -0.47 -6.10
N SER A 218 17.32 -0.74 -6.82
CA SER A 218 18.40 0.22 -7.02
C SER A 218 17.91 1.49 -7.70
N LYS A 219 17.16 1.34 -8.80
CA LYS A 219 16.59 2.48 -9.55
C LYS A 219 15.64 3.30 -8.67
N ARG A 220 14.79 2.64 -7.87
CA ARG A 220 13.85 3.29 -6.95
C ARG A 220 14.58 4.05 -5.83
N LEU A 221 15.62 3.46 -5.24
CA LEU A 221 16.44 4.11 -4.23
C LEU A 221 17.19 5.33 -4.80
N GLU A 222 17.76 5.21 -6.00
CA GLU A 222 18.48 6.29 -6.67
C GLU A 222 17.60 7.47 -7.05
N SER A 223 16.34 7.19 -7.41
CA SER A 223 15.34 8.21 -7.76
C SER A 223 14.55 8.73 -6.57
N GLY A 224 14.88 8.34 -5.33
CA GLY A 224 14.24 8.84 -4.12
C GLY A 224 12.80 8.34 -3.93
N GLN A 225 12.43 7.20 -4.53
CA GLN A 225 11.08 6.65 -4.45
C GLN A 225 10.79 5.92 -3.12
N TYR A 226 11.78 5.82 -2.22
CA TYR A 226 11.62 5.25 -0.90
C TYR A 226 11.62 6.33 0.17
N SER A 227 10.58 6.33 0.97
CA SER A 227 10.37 7.27 2.07
C SER A 227 11.28 7.03 3.26
N ASN A 228 11.53 5.76 3.55
CA ASN A 228 12.27 5.33 4.72
C ASN A 228 12.92 3.98 4.46
N VAL A 229 13.87 3.60 5.33
CA VAL A 229 14.58 2.33 5.26
C VAL A 229 13.62 1.14 5.17
N ASN A 230 12.50 1.19 5.89
CA ASN A 230 11.51 0.11 5.89
C ASN A 230 10.82 -0.08 4.52
N SER A 231 10.47 1.00 3.82
CA SER A 231 9.87 0.94 2.48
C SER A 231 10.81 0.30 1.45
N MET A 232 12.09 0.66 1.48
CA MET A 232 13.11 0.05 0.64
C MET A 232 13.31 -1.42 1.00
N TYR A 233 13.43 -1.71 2.29
CA TYR A 233 13.62 -3.07 2.78
C TYR A 233 12.44 -3.99 2.44
N SER A 234 11.21 -3.48 2.45
CA SER A 234 10.02 -4.23 2.06
C SER A 234 10.07 -4.69 0.60
N ASP A 235 10.57 -3.84 -0.31
CA ASP A 235 10.78 -4.26 -1.70
C ASP A 235 11.93 -5.28 -1.83
N VAL A 236 13.00 -5.15 -1.03
CA VAL A 236 14.06 -6.18 -1.00
C VAL A 236 13.54 -7.51 -0.46
N ASP A 237 12.72 -7.48 0.60
CA ASP A 237 12.08 -8.67 1.15
C ASP A 237 11.17 -9.35 0.12
N LEU A 238 10.44 -8.56 -0.65
CA LEU A 238 9.59 -9.04 -1.73
C LEU A 238 10.36 -9.79 -2.82
N VAL A 239 11.62 -9.42 -3.11
CA VAL A 239 12.48 -10.18 -4.05
C VAL A 239 12.61 -11.64 -3.58
N TRP A 240 12.92 -11.84 -2.29
CA TRP A 240 13.12 -13.17 -1.72
C TRP A 240 11.81 -13.92 -1.57
N SER A 241 10.79 -13.25 -1.04
CA SER A 241 9.47 -13.83 -0.81
C SER A 241 8.82 -14.29 -2.12
N ASN A 242 9.00 -13.54 -3.21
CA ASN A 242 8.55 -13.98 -4.54
C ASN A 242 9.31 -15.22 -5.03
N ALA A 243 10.63 -15.26 -4.84
CA ALA A 243 11.42 -16.40 -5.24
C ALA A 243 11.02 -17.67 -4.48
N MET A 244 10.85 -17.58 -3.17
CA MET A 244 10.40 -18.71 -2.34
C MET A 244 8.94 -19.11 -2.62
N ALA A 245 8.08 -18.17 -3.00
CA ALA A 245 6.69 -18.47 -3.33
C ALA A 245 6.52 -19.17 -4.69
N TYR A 246 7.41 -18.89 -5.66
CA TYR A 246 7.32 -19.48 -6.99
C TYR A 246 8.06 -20.81 -7.11
N ASN A 247 9.24 -20.91 -6.49
CA ASN A 247 10.10 -22.07 -6.64
C ASN A 247 9.75 -23.15 -5.60
N GLN A 248 9.92 -24.42 -5.96
CA GLN A 248 9.68 -25.53 -5.04
C GLN A 248 10.56 -25.42 -3.80
N ASP A 249 10.00 -25.82 -2.65
CA ASP A 249 10.75 -26.01 -1.42
C ASP A 249 11.98 -26.90 -1.72
N GLU A 250 13.12 -26.54 -1.12
CA GLU A 250 14.42 -27.21 -1.30
C GLU A 250 15.11 -27.03 -2.67
N SER A 251 14.50 -26.36 -3.65
CA SER A 251 15.23 -25.97 -4.87
C SER A 251 16.38 -25.01 -4.56
N ASP A 252 17.43 -25.01 -5.40
CA ASP A 252 18.58 -24.12 -5.22
C ASP A 252 18.16 -22.64 -5.10
N ILE A 253 17.23 -22.19 -5.94
CA ILE A 253 16.74 -20.81 -5.95
C ILE A 253 16.00 -20.49 -4.64
N TYR A 254 15.19 -21.43 -4.14
CA TYR A 254 14.50 -21.28 -2.86
C TYR A 254 15.50 -21.15 -1.71
N ILE A 255 16.46 -22.07 -1.64
CA ILE A 255 17.49 -22.11 -0.58
C ILE A 255 18.32 -20.82 -0.62
N ILE A 256 18.76 -20.39 -1.80
CA ILE A 256 19.51 -19.16 -1.98
C ILE A 256 18.69 -17.94 -1.54
N ALA A 257 17.41 -17.85 -1.94
CA ALA A 257 16.54 -16.73 -1.55
C ALA A 257 16.33 -16.68 -0.03
N ARG A 258 16.08 -17.84 0.61
CA ARG A 258 15.97 -17.97 2.07
C ARG A 258 17.24 -17.52 2.78
N ASP A 259 18.40 -17.95 2.30
CA ASP A 259 19.69 -17.67 2.95
C ASP A 259 20.10 -16.20 2.76
N LEU A 260 19.91 -15.63 1.56
CA LEU A 260 20.10 -14.20 1.30
C LEU A 260 19.16 -13.34 2.14
N LYS A 261 17.89 -13.75 2.27
CA LYS A 261 16.94 -13.09 3.17
C LYS A 261 17.47 -13.10 4.60
N ALA A 262 17.77 -14.26 5.16
CA ALA A 262 18.26 -14.36 6.55
C ALA A 262 19.55 -13.56 6.81
N LEU A 263 20.46 -13.50 5.82
CA LEU A 263 21.68 -12.68 5.87
C LEU A 263 21.34 -11.18 5.90
N ASN A 264 20.42 -10.76 5.04
CA ASN A 264 20.01 -9.37 4.89
C ASN A 264 19.18 -8.85 6.06
N ASP A 265 18.25 -9.66 6.57
CA ASP A 265 17.48 -9.37 7.78
C ASP A 265 18.44 -8.99 8.92
N LYS A 266 19.47 -9.81 9.18
CA LYS A 266 20.48 -9.52 10.22
C LYS A 266 21.23 -8.22 9.97
N LYS A 267 21.57 -7.92 8.72
CA LYS A 267 22.35 -6.73 8.36
C LYS A 267 21.52 -5.44 8.42
N MET A 268 20.23 -5.52 8.14
CA MET A 268 19.31 -4.38 8.12
C MET A 268 18.64 -4.10 9.46
N GLN A 269 18.61 -5.08 10.38
CA GLN A 269 18.08 -4.92 11.74
C GLN A 269 18.56 -3.64 12.47
N PRO A 270 19.86 -3.27 12.47
CA PRO A 270 20.31 -2.03 13.09
C PRO A 270 19.77 -0.76 12.42
N MET A 271 19.46 -0.83 11.12
CA MET A 271 19.00 0.29 10.31
C MET A 271 17.48 0.47 10.32
N LEU A 272 16.73 -0.58 10.63
CA LEU A 272 15.26 -0.55 10.68
C LEU A 272 14.71 0.12 11.95
N GLY A 273 15.59 0.63 12.82
CA GLY A 273 15.21 1.27 14.07
C GLY A 273 14.71 0.27 15.12
N SER A 274 15.05 0.52 16.37
CA SER A 274 14.64 -0.31 17.51
C SER A 274 13.12 -0.19 17.76
N ALA A 275 12.32 -0.91 16.99
CA ALA A 275 10.91 -1.18 17.27
C ALA A 275 10.73 -2.37 18.24
N ARG A 276 11.77 -2.75 19.01
CA ARG A 276 11.76 -3.91 19.91
C ARG A 276 12.29 -3.62 21.31
N SER A 277 11.91 -2.48 21.89
CA SER A 277 12.02 -2.28 23.34
C SER A 277 10.87 -1.42 23.87
N GLY A 278 9.78 -2.08 24.22
CA GLY A 278 8.61 -1.49 24.87
C GLY A 278 7.38 -2.37 24.66
N SER A 279 7.14 -3.31 25.61
CA SER A 279 5.96 -4.19 25.72
C SER A 279 5.23 -4.51 24.39
N ASP A 280 5.63 -5.62 23.79
CA ASP A 280 5.27 -6.14 22.45
C ASP A 280 3.79 -6.61 22.38
N GLU A 281 2.83 -5.69 22.58
CA GLU A 281 1.42 -5.89 22.21
C GLU A 281 1.10 -5.02 20.97
N PRO A 282 0.59 -5.62 19.87
CA PRO A 282 0.17 -4.87 18.68
C PRO A 282 -0.83 -3.78 19.06
N LYS A 283 -0.62 -2.56 18.56
CA LYS A 283 -1.52 -1.41 18.83
C LYS A 283 -2.73 -1.34 17.89
N GLU A 284 -2.69 -2.06 16.77
CA GLU A 284 -3.75 -2.11 15.75
C GLU A 284 -3.73 -3.48 15.03
N LEU A 285 -4.86 -3.84 14.41
CA LEU A 285 -4.99 -5.08 13.63
C LEU A 285 -4.53 -4.87 12.20
N THR A 286 -3.44 -5.54 11.81
CA THR A 286 -2.97 -5.54 10.42
C THR A 286 -3.67 -6.59 9.59
N PHE A 287 -3.68 -6.40 8.26
CA PHE A 287 -4.23 -7.39 7.33
C PHE A 287 -3.49 -8.74 7.42
N ASP A 288 -2.17 -8.71 7.54
CA ASP A 288 -1.36 -9.93 7.64
C ASP A 288 -1.69 -10.73 8.90
N MET A 289 -1.92 -10.05 10.03
CA MET A 289 -2.38 -10.70 11.25
C MET A 289 -3.73 -11.38 11.02
N LYS A 290 -4.70 -10.67 10.44
CA LYS A 290 -6.04 -11.21 10.14
C LYS A 290 -5.98 -12.43 9.21
N ARG A 291 -5.14 -12.37 8.17
CA ARG A 291 -4.92 -13.47 7.24
C ARG A 291 -4.29 -14.68 7.93
N GLU A 292 -3.25 -14.47 8.73
CA GLU A 292 -2.58 -15.53 9.49
C GLU A 292 -3.54 -16.23 10.47
N LEU A 293 -4.38 -15.46 11.18
CA LEU A 293 -5.38 -16.04 12.08
C LEU A 293 -6.36 -16.95 11.31
N ASN A 294 -6.87 -16.48 10.17
CA ASN A 294 -7.80 -17.25 9.34
C ASN A 294 -7.16 -18.54 8.80
N GLU A 295 -5.93 -18.45 8.27
CA GLU A 295 -5.17 -19.60 7.76
C GLU A 295 -4.88 -20.63 8.85
N ASN A 296 -4.45 -20.17 10.02
CA ASN A 296 -4.17 -21.04 11.16
C ASN A 296 -5.45 -21.70 11.71
N SER A 297 -6.58 -21.00 11.68
CA SER A 297 -7.88 -21.52 12.12
C SER A 297 -8.32 -22.75 11.32
N ASN A 298 -7.96 -22.84 10.04
CA ASN A 298 -8.24 -24.02 9.21
C ASN A 298 -7.49 -25.29 9.64
N GLN A 299 -6.49 -25.17 10.52
CA GLN A 299 -5.72 -26.30 11.05
C GLN A 299 -6.27 -26.85 12.38
N LEU A 300 -7.30 -26.22 12.95
CA LEU A 300 -7.84 -26.58 14.26
C LEU A 300 -8.81 -27.77 14.17
N SER A 301 -8.93 -28.49 15.29
CA SER A 301 -9.97 -29.51 15.44
C SER A 301 -11.34 -28.86 15.65
N SER A 302 -12.43 -29.59 15.37
CA SER A 302 -13.79 -29.09 15.63
C SER A 302 -13.97 -28.64 17.08
N LYS A 303 -13.35 -29.32 18.04
CA LYS A 303 -13.39 -28.94 19.46
C LYS A 303 -12.69 -27.61 19.74
N ASP A 304 -11.56 -27.35 19.09
CA ASP A 304 -10.81 -26.11 19.27
C ASP A 304 -11.49 -24.93 18.53
N LEU A 305 -12.18 -25.19 17.41
CA LEU A 305 -13.02 -24.20 16.75
C LEU A 305 -14.19 -23.73 17.65
N TYR A 306 -14.83 -24.64 18.39
CA TYR A 306 -15.81 -24.25 19.41
C TYR A 306 -15.21 -23.34 20.49
N GLY A 307 -13.96 -23.60 20.89
CA GLY A 307 -13.25 -22.74 21.84
C GLY A 307 -12.97 -21.34 21.29
N MET A 308 -12.68 -21.21 19.99
CA MET A 308 -12.56 -19.91 19.33
C MET A 308 -13.88 -19.13 19.34
N VAL A 309 -14.99 -19.77 18.97
CA VAL A 309 -16.32 -19.14 18.96
C VAL A 309 -16.67 -18.62 20.35
N GLY A 310 -16.42 -19.41 21.41
CA GLY A 310 -16.67 -18.97 22.78
C GLY A 310 -15.90 -17.72 23.19
N ILE A 311 -14.65 -17.55 22.73
CA ILE A 311 -13.86 -16.33 22.98
C ILE A 311 -14.50 -15.11 22.31
N VAL A 312 -15.00 -15.27 21.07
CA VAL A 312 -15.69 -14.19 20.34
C VAL A 312 -17.03 -13.85 20.98
N GLU A 313 -17.82 -14.84 21.37
CA GLU A 313 -19.11 -14.63 22.04
C GLU A 313 -18.95 -13.85 23.36
N GLU A 314 -17.90 -14.15 24.12
CA GLU A 314 -17.62 -13.51 25.41
C GLU A 314 -17.03 -12.09 25.24
N SER A 315 -16.09 -11.92 24.30
CA SER A 315 -15.29 -10.69 24.21
C SER A 315 -15.76 -9.71 23.13
N CYS A 316 -16.39 -10.17 22.05
CA CYS A 316 -16.79 -9.34 20.91
C CYS A 316 -18.03 -9.89 20.19
N LYS A 317 -19.17 -9.92 20.87
CA LYS A 317 -20.43 -10.47 20.33
C LYS A 317 -20.89 -9.81 19.02
N ALA A 318 -20.49 -8.57 18.76
CA ALA A 318 -20.81 -7.83 17.54
C ALA A 318 -20.16 -8.42 16.28
N ALA A 319 -19.10 -9.21 16.42
CA ALA A 319 -18.40 -9.86 15.30
C ALA A 319 -19.04 -11.20 14.87
N ILE A 320 -20.15 -11.61 15.48
CA ILE A 320 -20.85 -12.86 15.14
C ILE A 320 -22.07 -12.53 14.31
N ASP A 321 -22.12 -13.03 13.08
CA ASP A 321 -23.33 -12.99 12.28
C ASP A 321 -24.28 -14.11 12.72
N GLN A 322 -25.50 -13.71 13.08
CA GLN A 322 -26.59 -14.59 13.52
C GLN A 322 -27.68 -14.73 12.45
N SER A 323 -27.41 -14.28 11.22
CA SER A 323 -28.34 -14.37 10.09
C SER A 323 -28.74 -15.81 9.75
N ASN A 324 -27.86 -16.77 10.01
CA ASN A 324 -28.11 -18.20 9.83
C ASN A 324 -28.04 -18.96 11.16
N PRO A 325 -29.14 -19.57 11.65
CA PRO A 325 -29.13 -20.34 12.89
C PRO A 325 -28.39 -21.70 12.79
N ALA A 326 -28.01 -22.15 11.58
CA ALA A 326 -27.32 -23.41 11.36
C ALA A 326 -25.79 -23.29 11.30
N GLU A 327 -25.24 -22.08 11.16
CA GLU A 327 -23.81 -21.82 10.97
C GLU A 327 -23.39 -20.59 11.78
N VAL A 328 -22.22 -20.64 12.41
CA VAL A 328 -21.66 -19.49 13.12
C VAL A 328 -20.62 -18.83 12.23
N GLU A 329 -20.92 -17.66 11.70
CA GLU A 329 -20.00 -16.87 10.89
C GLU A 329 -19.39 -15.74 11.73
N ILE A 330 -18.06 -15.63 11.71
CA ILE A 330 -17.31 -14.62 12.45
C ILE A 330 -16.80 -13.60 11.44
N ASP A 331 -17.28 -12.36 11.54
CA ASP A 331 -16.74 -11.24 10.78
C ASP A 331 -15.41 -10.77 11.40
N ILE A 332 -14.32 -11.18 10.76
CA ILE A 332 -12.95 -10.85 11.17
C ILE A 332 -12.69 -9.34 11.15
N ASP A 333 -13.41 -8.57 10.33
CA ASP A 333 -13.24 -7.12 10.24
C ASP A 333 -13.91 -6.36 11.39
N SER A 334 -14.90 -6.99 12.03
CA SER A 334 -15.60 -6.45 13.20
C SER A 334 -14.94 -6.80 14.54
N LEU A 335 -13.86 -7.60 14.54
CA LEU A 335 -13.12 -7.95 15.76
C LEU A 335 -12.32 -6.75 16.29
N ASP A 336 -12.41 -6.50 17.60
CA ASP A 336 -11.52 -5.59 18.27
C ASP A 336 -10.13 -6.20 18.50
N LEU A 337 -9.14 -5.33 18.68
CA LEU A 337 -7.74 -5.71 18.86
C LEU A 337 -7.50 -6.68 20.02
N GLN A 338 -8.16 -6.47 21.15
CA GLN A 338 -7.95 -7.28 22.35
C GLN A 338 -8.53 -8.69 22.15
N THR A 339 -9.73 -8.79 21.59
CA THR A 339 -10.35 -10.07 21.24
C THR A 339 -9.52 -10.82 20.20
N PHE A 340 -9.03 -10.12 19.18
CA PHE A 340 -8.17 -10.70 18.16
C PHE A 340 -6.87 -11.28 18.73
N LEU A 341 -6.18 -10.55 19.61
CA LEU A 341 -4.93 -11.03 20.23
C LEU A 341 -5.16 -12.28 21.10
N LYS A 342 -6.29 -12.32 21.82
CA LYS A 342 -6.72 -13.53 22.55
C LYS A 342 -6.94 -14.71 21.60
N LEU A 343 -7.65 -14.51 20.49
CA LEU A 343 -7.89 -15.54 19.48
C LEU A 343 -6.58 -16.04 18.87
N LYS A 344 -5.68 -15.12 18.46
CA LYS A 344 -4.37 -15.46 17.89
C LYS A 344 -3.57 -16.35 18.85
N LYS A 345 -3.47 -15.94 20.12
CA LYS A 345 -2.77 -16.72 21.14
C LYS A 345 -3.40 -18.10 21.35
N TYR A 346 -4.73 -18.16 21.44
CA TYR A 346 -5.46 -19.42 21.59
C TYR A 346 -5.19 -20.38 20.44
N VAL A 347 -5.29 -19.89 19.20
CA VAL A 347 -5.04 -20.66 17.97
C VAL A 347 -3.60 -21.19 17.93
N GLU A 348 -2.62 -20.34 18.22
CA GLU A 348 -1.22 -20.76 18.29
C GLU A 348 -0.99 -21.86 19.33
N ASP A 349 -1.61 -21.74 20.51
CA ASP A 349 -1.49 -22.75 21.56
C ASP A 349 -2.16 -24.07 21.16
N CYS A 350 -3.29 -24.03 20.44
CA CYS A 350 -3.93 -25.22 19.87
C CYS A 350 -3.00 -25.94 18.88
N ILE A 351 -2.39 -25.19 17.95
CA ILE A 351 -1.47 -25.74 16.94
C ILE A 351 -0.22 -26.33 17.61
N LYS A 352 0.37 -25.62 18.57
CA LYS A 352 1.53 -26.12 19.35
C LYS A 352 1.20 -27.43 20.07
N ARG A 353 0.03 -27.52 20.71
CA ARG A 353 -0.44 -28.75 21.37
C ARG A 353 -0.65 -29.89 20.37
N ALA A 354 -1.25 -29.62 19.21
CA ALA A 354 -1.47 -30.63 18.17
C ALA A 354 -0.15 -31.16 17.61
N ASN A 355 0.82 -30.29 17.35
CA ASN A 355 2.14 -30.69 16.84
C ASN A 355 2.94 -31.50 17.85
N LYS A 356 2.85 -31.16 19.16
CA LYS A 356 3.49 -31.95 20.22
C LYS A 356 2.93 -33.37 20.33
N LYS A 357 1.63 -33.56 20.09
CA LYS A 357 0.99 -34.88 20.08
C LYS A 357 1.33 -35.73 18.85
N LYS A 358 1.78 -35.13 17.75
CA LYS A 358 2.24 -35.86 16.54
C LYS A 358 3.69 -36.35 16.64
N GLN A 359 4.46 -35.81 17.59
CA GLN A 359 5.87 -36.15 17.83
C GLN A 359 6.08 -37.13 18.99
N GLN A 360 5.00 -37.49 19.70
CA GLN A 360 4.93 -38.57 20.68
C GLN A 360 4.18 -39.74 20.07
#